data_AF-A0AAV6ZH02-F1
#
_entry.id   AF-A0AAV6ZH02-F1
#
_cell.length_a   1.000
_cell.length_b   1.000
_cell.length_c   1.000
_cell.angle_alpha   90.00
_cell.angle_beta   90.00
_cell.angle_gamma   90.00
#
_symmetry.space_group_name_H-M   'P 1'
#
loop_
_entity.id
_entity.type
_entity.pdbx_description
1 polymer ?
#
loop_
_entity_poly.entity_id
_entity_poly.type
_entity_poly.pdbx_seq_one_letter_code
_entity_poly.pdbx_strand_id
1 'polypeptide(L)'
;MSDFITVASFSFSELEDLLREARDKFTKTIKHFGESEGKMQPDEFFGIFDTFLQSFSEAKQDLENMRKKKEEEERRARMEAMLKDQRERERRLRGSQGGSVSEEGGEFDDLVSALRSGEVFDKDISKLKRNRKRSGNQSLDTSRERAVTKLK
;
A
#
# COMPACT_ATOMS: atom_id res chain seq x y z
N MET A 1 -11.17 -59.92 0.98
CA MET A 1 -9.69 -59.72 1.02
C MET A 1 -9.12 -59.67 -0.39
N SER A 2 -9.56 -60.53 -1.30
CA SER A 2 -9.25 -60.48 -2.75
C SER A 2 -9.52 -59.10 -3.37
N ASP A 3 -10.68 -58.51 -3.11
CA ASP A 3 -11.10 -57.28 -3.80
C ASP A 3 -10.23 -56.09 -3.40
N PHE A 4 -9.87 -56.03 -2.11
CA PHE A 4 -8.90 -55.07 -1.60
C PHE A 4 -7.54 -55.23 -2.26
N ILE A 5 -7.04 -56.48 -2.37
CA ILE A 5 -5.75 -56.76 -3.00
C ILE A 5 -5.77 -56.31 -4.47
N THR A 6 -6.84 -56.58 -5.22
CA THR A 6 -6.96 -56.16 -6.61
C THR A 6 -6.90 -54.65 -6.77
N VAL A 7 -7.69 -53.90 -5.99
CA VAL A 7 -7.71 -52.43 -6.05
C VAL A 7 -6.38 -51.82 -5.59
N ALA A 8 -5.82 -52.34 -4.50
CA ALA A 8 -4.54 -51.87 -3.96
C ALA A 8 -3.39 -52.14 -4.93
N SER A 9 -3.39 -53.31 -5.60
CA SER A 9 -2.34 -53.66 -6.57
C SER A 9 -2.40 -52.76 -7.80
N PHE A 10 -3.59 -52.45 -8.31
CA PHE A 10 -3.74 -51.50 -9.41
C PHE A 10 -3.28 -50.10 -9.02
N SER A 11 -3.73 -49.61 -7.86
CA SER A 11 -3.35 -48.28 -7.36
C SER A 11 -1.85 -48.17 -7.12
N PHE A 12 -1.23 -49.23 -6.60
CA PHE A 12 0.20 -49.28 -6.36
C PHE A 12 1.00 -49.30 -7.68
N SER A 13 0.57 -50.08 -8.66
CA SER A 13 1.20 -50.10 -9.99
C SER A 13 1.17 -48.71 -10.64
N GLU A 14 0.05 -48.00 -10.53
CA GLU A 14 -0.06 -46.63 -11.05
C GLU A 14 0.91 -45.68 -10.32
N LEU A 15 1.00 -45.77 -8.99
CA LEU A 15 1.96 -44.97 -8.22
C LEU A 15 3.42 -45.28 -8.56
N GLU A 16 3.77 -46.55 -8.81
CA GLU A 16 5.11 -46.93 -9.24
C GLU A 16 5.45 -46.36 -10.62
N ASP A 17 4.51 -46.39 -11.57
CA ASP A 17 4.70 -45.80 -12.89
C ASP A 17 4.89 -44.28 -12.80
N LEU A 18 4.06 -43.58 -12.01
CA LEU A 18 4.20 -42.14 -11.76
C LEU A 18 5.54 -41.81 -11.10
N LEU A 19 5.97 -42.61 -10.13
CA LEU A 19 7.26 -42.42 -9.46
C LEU A 19 8.44 -42.62 -10.44
N ARG A 20 8.36 -43.64 -11.31
CA ARG A 20 9.37 -43.87 -12.35
C ARG A 20 9.45 -42.69 -13.31
N GLU A 21 8.30 -42.21 -13.79
CA GLU A 21 8.23 -41.06 -14.69
C GLU A 21 8.78 -39.78 -14.02
N ALA A 22 8.45 -39.54 -12.76
CA ALA A 22 8.95 -38.39 -12.00
C ALA A 22 10.48 -38.44 -11.85
N ARG A 23 11.05 -39.61 -11.53
CA ARG A 23 12.50 -39.82 -11.44
C ARG A 23 13.19 -39.60 -12.79
N ASP A 24 12.63 -40.10 -13.88
CA ASP A 24 13.19 -39.92 -15.22
C ASP A 24 13.17 -38.45 -15.65
N LYS A 25 12.08 -37.73 -15.37
CA LYS A 25 12.00 -36.28 -15.62
C LYS A 25 13.02 -35.51 -14.80
N PHE A 26 13.13 -35.80 -13.50
CA PHE A 26 14.10 -35.13 -12.63
C PHE A 26 15.53 -35.33 -13.13
N THR A 27 15.88 -36.56 -13.49
CA THR A 27 17.18 -36.94 -14.07
C THR A 27 17.50 -36.15 -15.35
N LYS A 28 16.53 -36.05 -16.27
CA LYS A 28 16.67 -35.22 -17.48
C LYS A 28 16.85 -33.73 -17.16
N THR A 29 16.11 -33.21 -16.19
CA THR A 29 16.19 -31.81 -15.77
C THR A 29 17.54 -31.48 -15.15
N ILE A 30 18.03 -32.31 -14.23
CA ILE A 30 19.36 -32.16 -13.59
C ILE A 30 20.46 -32.09 -14.66
N LYS A 31 20.46 -33.04 -15.61
CA LYS A 31 21.37 -33.00 -16.77
C LYS A 31 21.21 -31.73 -17.61
N HIS A 32 19.98 -31.28 -17.85
CA HIS A 32 19.71 -30.09 -18.66
C HIS A 32 20.31 -28.81 -18.05
N PHE A 33 20.27 -28.69 -16.73
CA PHE A 33 20.86 -27.57 -16.00
C PHE A 33 22.35 -27.77 -15.65
N GLY A 34 22.98 -28.84 -16.13
CA GLY A 34 24.41 -29.10 -15.94
C GLY A 34 24.80 -29.67 -14.58
N GLU A 35 23.82 -30.10 -13.78
CA GLU A 35 24.03 -30.67 -12.45
C GLU A 35 24.40 -32.16 -12.51
N SER A 36 25.08 -32.65 -11.48
CA SER A 36 25.50 -34.05 -11.40
C SER A 36 24.38 -34.96 -10.90
N GLU A 37 24.01 -35.96 -11.71
CA GLU A 37 23.05 -36.99 -11.31
C GLU A 37 23.46 -37.71 -10.02
N GLY A 38 22.49 -37.92 -9.13
CA GLY A 38 22.69 -38.62 -7.86
C GLY A 38 23.40 -37.83 -6.77
N LYS A 39 23.88 -36.61 -7.06
CA LYS A 39 24.51 -35.72 -6.05
C LYS A 39 23.57 -34.66 -5.50
N MET A 40 22.44 -34.42 -6.15
CA MET A 40 21.48 -33.40 -5.77
C MET A 40 20.09 -34.00 -5.62
N GLN A 41 19.43 -33.72 -4.50
CA GLN A 41 18.06 -34.16 -4.24
C GLN A 41 17.05 -33.19 -4.86
N PRO A 42 15.81 -33.63 -5.15
CA PRO A 42 14.76 -32.76 -5.70
C PRO A 42 14.51 -31.52 -4.84
N ASP A 43 14.44 -31.65 -3.51
CA ASP A 43 14.18 -30.53 -2.62
C ASP A 43 15.25 -29.45 -2.68
N GLU A 44 16.52 -29.86 -2.80
CA GLU A 44 17.66 -28.97 -2.95
C GLU A 44 17.62 -28.28 -4.32
N PHE A 45 17.45 -29.04 -5.40
CA PHE A 45 17.40 -28.51 -6.76
C PHE A 45 16.26 -27.51 -6.95
N PHE A 46 15.03 -27.91 -6.60
CA PHE A 46 13.86 -27.05 -6.75
C PHE A 46 13.85 -25.90 -5.74
N GLY A 47 14.48 -26.06 -4.58
CA GLY A 47 14.66 -24.99 -3.60
C GLY A 47 15.47 -23.81 -4.13
N ILE A 48 16.43 -24.04 -5.05
CA ILE A 48 17.16 -22.97 -5.74
C ILE A 48 16.19 -22.11 -6.55
N PHE A 49 15.32 -22.74 -7.35
CA PHE A 49 14.34 -22.02 -8.16
C PHE A 49 13.27 -21.35 -7.32
N ASP A 50 12.80 -21.98 -6.25
CA ASP A 50 11.82 -21.39 -5.34
C ASP A 50 12.37 -20.10 -4.70
N THR A 51 13.59 -20.16 -4.17
CA THR A 51 14.30 -18.99 -3.64
C THR A 51 14.48 -17.91 -4.70
N PHE A 52 14.88 -18.29 -5.91
CA PHE A 52 15.04 -17.35 -7.02
C PHE A 52 13.70 -16.67 -7.37
N LEU A 53 12.62 -17.42 -7.52
CA LEU A 53 11.30 -16.89 -7.88
C LEU A 53 10.77 -15.94 -6.80
N GLN A 54 10.96 -16.28 -5.53
CA GLN A 54 10.61 -15.42 -4.41
C GLN A 54 11.39 -14.09 -4.48
N SER A 55 12.71 -14.16 -4.59
CA SER A 55 13.57 -12.96 -4.67
C SER A 55 13.27 -12.10 -5.90
N PHE A 56 12.93 -12.72 -7.04
CA PHE A 56 12.57 -12.03 -8.26
C PHE A 56 11.22 -11.31 -8.14
N SER A 57 10.25 -11.93 -7.47
CA SER A 57 8.96 -11.33 -7.17
C SER A 57 9.11 -10.11 -6.27
N GLU A 58 9.93 -10.21 -5.22
CA GLU A 58 10.26 -9.10 -4.32
C GLU A 58 10.92 -7.95 -5.07
N ALA A 59 11.96 -8.23 -5.87
CA ALA A 59 12.64 -7.22 -6.66
C ALA A 59 11.70 -6.49 -7.65
N LYS A 60 10.77 -7.22 -8.26
CA LYS A 60 9.72 -6.61 -9.11
C LYS A 60 8.83 -5.66 -8.32
N GLN A 61 8.39 -6.06 -7.13
CA GLN A 61 7.55 -5.24 -6.29
C GLN A 61 8.29 -3.99 -5.80
N ASP A 62 9.56 -4.13 -5.44
CA ASP A 62 10.42 -3.02 -5.02
C ASP A 62 10.62 -1.99 -6.14
N LEU A 63 10.85 -2.44 -7.38
CA LEU A 63 10.93 -1.55 -8.54
C LEU A 63 9.63 -0.77 -8.76
N GLU A 64 8.49 -1.43 -8.61
CA GLU A 64 7.18 -0.78 -8.74
C GLU A 64 6.97 0.28 -7.64
N ASN A 65 7.33 -0.06 -6.40
CA ASN A 65 7.23 0.84 -5.24
C ASN A 65 8.16 2.06 -5.40
N MET A 66 9.40 1.84 -5.84
CA MET A 66 10.36 2.90 -6.12
C MET A 66 9.88 3.84 -7.22
N ARG A 67 9.26 3.31 -8.28
CA ARG A 67 8.65 4.12 -9.34
C ARG A 67 7.53 4.99 -8.79
N LYS A 68 6.58 4.40 -8.03
CA LYS A 68 5.46 5.13 -7.41
C LYS A 68 5.94 6.24 -6.48
N LYS A 69 6.93 5.94 -5.63
CA LYS A 69 7.51 6.91 -4.70
C LYS A 69 8.17 8.08 -5.45
N LYS A 70 8.91 7.80 -6.52
CA LYS A 70 9.54 8.83 -7.36
C LYS A 70 8.50 9.75 -8.01
N GLU A 71 7.41 9.19 -8.53
CA GLU A 71 6.30 9.96 -9.11
C GLU A 71 5.59 10.84 -8.07
N GLU A 72 5.37 10.32 -6.86
CA GLU A 72 4.77 11.08 -5.76
C GLU A 72 5.68 12.22 -5.28
N GLU A 73 6.98 11.96 -5.11
CA GLU A 73 7.96 12.98 -4.75
C GLU A 73 8.06 14.08 -5.82
N GLU A 74 8.05 13.72 -7.11
CA GLU A 74 8.06 14.69 -8.21
C GLU A 74 6.77 15.53 -8.21
N ARG A 75 5.61 14.91 -8.00
CA ARG A 75 4.33 15.63 -7.88
C ARG A 75 4.35 16.61 -6.70
N ARG A 76 4.89 16.19 -5.56
CA ARG A 76 5.01 17.02 -4.36
C ARG A 76 5.94 18.21 -4.59
N ALA A 77 7.10 17.98 -5.19
CA ALA A 77 8.05 19.03 -5.54
C ALA A 77 7.46 20.07 -6.50
N ARG A 78 6.68 19.63 -7.51
CA ARG A 78 5.97 20.54 -8.44
C ARG A 78 4.93 21.41 -7.72
N MET A 79 4.14 20.82 -6.81
CA MET A 79 3.15 21.55 -6.01
C MET A 79 3.80 22.56 -5.07
N GLU A 80 4.89 22.17 -4.40
CA GLU A 80 5.64 23.06 -3.51
C GLU A 80 6.27 24.23 -4.27
N ALA A 81 6.85 23.98 -5.44
CA ALA A 81 7.40 25.01 -6.31
C ALA A 81 6.32 26.02 -6.76
N MET A 82 5.14 25.52 -7.14
CA MET A 82 4.02 26.38 -7.55
C MET A 82 3.52 27.27 -6.40
N LEU A 83 3.38 26.72 -5.18
CA LEU A 83 2.98 27.49 -3.99
C LEU A 83 4.05 28.52 -3.59
N LYS A 84 5.33 28.18 -3.74
CA LYS A 84 6.45 29.09 -3.46
C LYS A 84 6.47 30.27 -4.44
N ASP A 85 6.30 30.00 -5.73
CA ASP A 85 6.22 31.04 -6.78
C ASP A 85 4.99 31.95 -6.57
N GLN A 86 3.83 31.39 -6.20
CA GLN A 86 2.66 32.19 -5.85
C GLN A 86 2.94 33.12 -4.66
N ARG A 87 3.49 32.60 -3.56
CA ARG A 87 3.84 33.39 -2.37
C ARG A 87 4.88 34.47 -2.68
N GLU A 88 5.81 34.20 -3.58
CA GLU A 88 6.80 35.19 -4.03
C GLU A 88 6.15 36.30 -4.87
N ARG A 89 5.25 35.98 -5.80
CA ARG A 89 4.50 36.97 -6.57
C ARG A 89 3.63 37.86 -5.67
N GLU A 90 2.93 37.28 -4.70
CA GLU A 90 2.15 38.04 -3.72
C GLU A 90 3.02 39.00 -2.90
N ARG A 91 4.22 38.56 -2.47
CA ARG A 91 5.19 39.43 -1.79
C ARG A 91 5.71 40.54 -2.68
N ARG A 92 5.97 40.29 -3.96
CA ARG A 92 6.41 41.31 -4.92
C ARG A 92 5.32 42.34 -5.18
N LEU A 93 4.07 41.91 -5.31
CA LEU A 93 2.91 42.81 -5.49
C LEU A 93 2.69 43.71 -4.26
N ARG A 94 2.72 43.15 -3.04
CA ARG A 94 2.67 43.93 -1.80
C ARG A 94 3.91 44.83 -1.62
N GLY A 95 5.10 44.35 -1.96
CA GLY A 95 6.34 45.12 -1.88
C GLY A 95 6.41 46.29 -2.87
N SER A 96 5.79 46.16 -4.05
CA SER A 96 5.70 47.27 -5.02
C SER A 96 4.71 48.36 -4.63
N GLN A 97 3.77 48.09 -3.71
CA GLN A 97 2.94 49.13 -3.08
C GLN A 97 3.61 49.77 -1.85
N GLY A 98 4.62 49.13 -1.26
CA GLY A 98 5.33 49.59 -0.06
C GLY A 98 6.36 50.71 -0.26
N GLY A 99 6.45 51.30 -1.46
CA GLY A 99 7.30 52.46 -1.75
C GLY A 99 6.65 53.84 -1.50
N SER A 100 5.37 53.86 -1.11
CA SER A 100 4.60 55.08 -0.87
C SER A 100 4.28 55.20 0.62
N VAL A 101 4.92 56.16 1.28
CA VAL A 101 4.80 56.48 2.71
C VAL A 101 3.45 57.17 2.99
N SER A 102 2.31 56.54 2.68
CA SER A 102 0.98 57.17 2.87
C SER A 102 -0.22 56.21 2.95
N GLU A 103 -0.09 54.97 3.45
CA GLU A 103 -1.28 54.11 3.66
C GLU A 103 -1.26 53.35 5.00
N GLU A 104 -1.46 54.07 6.10
CA GLU A 104 -2.00 53.48 7.34
C GLU A 104 -3.54 53.37 7.28
N GLY A 105 -4.17 53.89 6.21
CA GLY A 105 -5.64 53.99 6.06
C GLY A 105 -6.33 52.92 5.20
N GLY A 106 -5.59 52.10 4.46
CA GLY A 106 -6.18 51.09 3.54
C GLY A 106 -6.27 49.69 4.14
N GLU A 107 -5.23 49.25 4.84
CA GLU A 107 -5.16 47.87 5.36
C GLU A 107 -6.17 47.61 6.48
N PHE A 108 -6.46 48.64 7.29
CA PHE A 108 -7.51 48.58 8.32
C PHE A 108 -8.90 48.60 7.70
N ASP A 109 -9.13 49.38 6.64
CA ASP A 109 -10.42 49.45 5.96
C ASP A 109 -10.71 48.15 5.18
N ASP A 110 -9.71 47.51 4.59
CA ASP A 110 -9.83 46.17 3.99
C ASP A 110 -10.17 45.11 5.04
N LEU A 111 -9.55 45.18 6.21
CA LEU A 111 -9.87 44.27 7.32
C LEU A 111 -11.29 44.53 7.87
N VAL A 112 -11.67 45.79 8.03
CA VAL A 112 -13.01 46.21 8.50
C VAL A 112 -14.09 45.89 7.48
N SER A 113 -13.83 46.09 6.19
CA SER A 113 -14.76 45.78 5.12
C SER A 113 -14.95 44.27 4.97
N ALA A 114 -13.90 43.45 5.13
CA ALA A 114 -14.02 41.98 5.18
C ALA A 114 -14.80 41.50 6.42
N LEU A 115 -14.68 42.18 7.56
CA LEU A 115 -15.47 41.92 8.76
C LEU A 115 -16.93 42.37 8.62
N ARG A 116 -17.19 43.52 7.97
CA ARG A 116 -18.55 44.03 7.69
C ARG A 116 -19.27 43.24 6.60
N SER A 117 -18.56 42.80 5.57
CA SER A 117 -19.10 41.98 4.48
C SER A 117 -19.38 40.54 4.93
N GLY A 118 -18.80 40.11 6.05
CA GLY A 118 -18.98 38.78 6.63
C GLY A 118 -18.12 37.70 5.97
N GLU A 119 -17.31 38.02 4.96
CA GLU A 119 -16.49 37.05 4.20
C GLU A 119 -15.50 36.30 5.11
N VAL A 120 -15.02 36.96 6.17
CA VAL A 120 -14.11 36.38 7.17
C VAL A 120 -14.71 35.15 7.88
N PHE A 121 -16.03 35.07 8.00
CA PHE A 121 -16.71 34.01 8.76
C PHE A 121 -17.21 32.85 7.88
N ASP A 122 -17.43 33.06 6.59
CA ASP A 122 -18.08 32.05 5.73
C ASP A 122 -17.18 30.86 5.35
N LYS A 123 -15.87 31.09 5.19
CA LYS A 123 -14.93 30.08 4.67
C LYS A 123 -14.56 28.99 5.68
N ASP A 124 -14.59 29.27 6.99
CA ASP A 124 -14.21 28.30 8.03
C ASP A 124 -15.36 27.81 8.93
N ILE A 125 -16.45 28.58 9.10
CA ILE A 125 -17.64 28.10 9.84
C ILE A 125 -18.32 26.93 9.09
N SER A 126 -18.27 26.94 7.76
CA SER A 126 -18.79 25.88 6.89
C SER A 126 -18.07 24.54 7.10
N LYS A 127 -16.78 24.57 7.45
CA LYS A 127 -15.98 23.37 7.76
C LYS A 127 -16.23 22.87 9.18
N LEU A 128 -16.41 23.78 10.14
CA LEU A 128 -16.69 23.42 11.54
C LEU A 128 -18.10 22.81 11.71
N LYS A 129 -19.10 23.29 10.96
CA LYS A 129 -20.48 22.72 10.98
C LYS A 129 -20.58 21.32 10.38
N ARG A 130 -19.69 20.96 9.45
CA ARG A 130 -19.73 19.65 8.76
C ARG A 130 -19.20 18.51 9.64
N ASN A 131 -18.37 18.81 10.65
CA ASN A 131 -17.87 17.84 11.61
C ASN A 131 -18.87 17.45 12.72
N ARG A 132 -19.98 18.20 12.88
CA ARG A 132 -20.99 17.94 13.95
C ARG A 132 -22.22 17.16 13.47
N LYS A 133 -22.21 16.59 12.26
CA LYS A 133 -23.30 15.75 11.73
C LYS A 133 -22.80 14.38 11.24
N ARG A 134 -22.02 13.70 12.07
CA ARG A 134 -21.82 12.25 12.00
C ARG A 134 -21.69 11.65 13.40
N SER A 135 -22.70 11.90 14.22
CA SER A 135 -22.95 11.21 15.48
C SER A 135 -24.42 10.82 15.49
N GLY A 136 -24.76 9.73 14.80
CA GLY A 136 -26.14 9.25 14.72
C GLY A 136 -26.25 7.97 13.89
N ASN A 137 -26.53 6.87 14.58
CA ASN A 137 -26.81 5.51 14.13
C ASN A 137 -25.62 4.59 13.77
N GLN A 138 -25.09 3.94 14.79
CA GLN A 138 -25.03 2.47 14.82
C GLN A 138 -25.62 1.98 16.15
N SER A 139 -26.93 1.79 16.18
CA SER A 139 -27.51 0.70 16.97
C SER A 139 -27.29 -0.53 16.13
N LEU A 140 -26.42 -1.44 16.57
CA LEU A 140 -26.45 -2.87 16.33
C LEU A 140 -25.30 -3.52 17.12
N ASP A 141 -25.71 -4.43 17.99
CA ASP A 141 -24.97 -5.54 18.57
C ASP A 141 -23.91 -5.25 19.65
N THR A 142 -24.36 -5.18 20.91
CA THR A 142 -23.49 -5.36 22.09
C THR A 142 -23.40 -6.85 22.43
N SER A 143 -22.65 -7.60 21.63
CA SER A 143 -22.07 -8.86 22.08
C SER A 143 -20.75 -8.53 22.79
N ARG A 144 -20.72 -8.67 24.12
CA ARG A 144 -19.49 -8.92 24.90
C ARG A 144 -19.79 -9.33 26.34
N GLU A 145 -19.36 -10.56 26.60
CA GLU A 145 -19.26 -11.25 27.88
C GLU A 145 -18.75 -10.37 29.03
N ARG A 146 -19.28 -10.66 30.23
CA ARG A 146 -18.49 -10.65 31.47
C ARG A 146 -18.91 -11.84 32.32
N ALA A 147 -18.08 -12.88 32.37
CA ALA A 147 -18.14 -13.88 33.42
C ALA A 147 -17.60 -13.26 34.71
N VAL A 148 -18.48 -13.09 35.70
CA VAL A 148 -18.11 -12.61 37.03
C VAL A 148 -17.68 -13.83 37.85
N THR A 149 -16.39 -13.91 38.13
CA THR A 149 -15.84 -14.77 39.18
C THR A 149 -16.45 -14.39 40.53
N LYS A 150 -17.13 -15.32 41.22
CA LYS A 150 -17.03 -15.47 42.68
C LYS A 150 -17.31 -16.90 43.15
N LEU A 151 -16.30 -17.39 43.86
CA LEU A 151 -16.17 -18.50 44.79
C LEU A 151 -17.35 -18.66 45.78
N LYS A 152 -17.93 -19.86 45.84
CA LYS A 152 -18.15 -20.64 47.08
C LYS A 152 -18.50 -22.08 46.76
#